data_AF-A0A371LW19-F1
#
_entry.id   AF-A0A371LW19-F1
#
_cell.length_a   1.000
_cell.length_b   1.000
_cell.length_c   1.000
_cell.angle_alpha   90.00
_cell.angle_beta   90.00
_cell.angle_gamma   90.00
#
_symmetry.space_group_name_H-M   'P 1'
#
loop_
_entity.id
_entity.type
_entity.pdbx_description
1 polymer ?
#
loop_
_entity_poly.entity_id
_entity_poly.type
_entity_poly.pdbx_seq_one_letter_code
_entity_poly.pdbx_strand_id
1 'polypeptide(L)'
;MSKPSPEVYERGRGMDAHNKVMRDIRSRKQKTYDPHEPTRVWIDEDNTPDGVYDSLTIILNTGGCRWARAGGCTMCGYVAESVEGGTVAHEALMDQIQVCLDHEAEEMDDGEKAGLIKIYTSGSFLDEREVPAETRDAIAETFADRDRMVVESLPDFVTREKLADFTDRGLETDVAVGLETATDRVRHDCVNKYFDFADFEDACEEAAAAGGGVKAYLLMKPPFLSEPEALDDMKSSIRRCAAVDNCHTVSMNPTNVQRYTMVDELFFNGGYRPPWLWSVADALRETADVDAIVVSDPVGGGQERGAHNCGDCDELVFKAVKDFNLRQDPTVFDQVSCDCEATWEFVLDNETSYNMPLVK
;
A
#
# COMPACT_ATOMS: atom_id res chain seq x y z
N MET A 1 38.75 -17.84 -23.55
CA MET A 1 37.44 -17.18 -23.49
C MET A 1 36.37 -18.25 -23.63
N SER A 2 35.78 -18.70 -22.53
CA SER A 2 34.71 -19.69 -22.56
C SER A 2 33.45 -19.03 -23.13
N LYS A 3 32.87 -19.62 -24.17
CA LYS A 3 31.55 -19.22 -24.65
C LYS A 3 30.52 -19.57 -23.57
N PRO A 4 29.59 -18.67 -23.22
CA PRO A 4 28.50 -19.01 -22.31
C PRO A 4 27.63 -20.10 -22.96
N SER A 5 27.34 -21.18 -22.23
CA SER A 5 26.38 -22.20 -22.67
C SER A 5 24.95 -21.72 -22.34
N PRO A 6 23.93 -22.13 -23.11
CA PRO A 6 22.52 -21.82 -22.82
C PRO A 6 21.99 -22.44 -21.52
N GLU A 7 22.79 -23.20 -20.79
CA GLU A 7 22.40 -23.85 -19.52
C GLU A 7 22.67 -22.96 -18.30
N VAL A 8 23.25 -21.77 -18.49
CA VAL A 8 23.41 -20.74 -17.44
C VAL A 8 22.14 -19.88 -17.33
N TYR A 9 20.97 -20.52 -17.25
CA TYR A 9 19.79 -19.85 -16.72
C TYR A 9 19.76 -20.12 -15.22
N GLU A 10 20.38 -19.21 -14.45
CA GLU A 10 20.27 -19.20 -12.99
C GLU A 10 18.79 -18.99 -12.61
N ARG A 11 18.09 -20.08 -12.26
CA ARG A 11 16.74 -20.02 -11.70
C ARG A 11 16.79 -19.40 -10.31
N GLY A 12 15.81 -18.54 -9.97
CA GLY A 12 15.74 -17.90 -8.64
C GLY A 12 16.47 -16.55 -8.52
N ARG A 13 16.96 -15.97 -9.62
CA ARG A 13 17.56 -14.62 -9.65
C ARG A 13 16.65 -13.54 -10.25
N GLY A 14 15.33 -13.79 -10.37
CA GLY A 14 14.37 -12.83 -10.93
C GLY A 14 14.45 -11.47 -10.24
N MET A 15 14.54 -11.49 -8.91
CA MET A 15 14.69 -10.27 -8.11
C MET A 15 16.02 -9.54 -8.37
N ASP A 16 17.12 -10.21 -8.72
CA ASP A 16 18.39 -9.53 -9.00
C ASP A 16 18.31 -8.65 -10.25
N ALA A 17 17.57 -9.11 -11.27
CA ALA A 17 17.35 -8.35 -12.49
C ALA A 17 16.48 -7.11 -12.22
N HIS A 18 15.34 -7.29 -11.55
CA HIS A 18 14.48 -6.19 -11.11
C HIS A 18 15.24 -5.21 -10.23
N ASN A 19 15.99 -5.71 -9.25
CA ASN A 19 16.76 -4.88 -8.33
C ASN A 19 17.81 -4.04 -9.04
N LYS A 20 18.50 -4.60 -10.03
CA LYS A 20 19.45 -3.83 -10.84
C LYS A 20 18.74 -2.70 -11.59
N VAL A 21 17.66 -3.00 -12.31
CA VAL A 21 16.90 -2.00 -13.07
C VAL A 21 16.36 -0.91 -12.16
N MET A 22 15.75 -1.28 -11.04
CA MET A 22 15.18 -0.33 -10.11
C MET A 22 16.23 0.57 -9.44
N ARG A 23 17.41 0.06 -9.10
CA ARG A 23 18.52 0.90 -8.62
C ARG A 23 18.95 1.91 -9.68
N ASP A 24 19.07 1.50 -10.94
CA ASP A 24 19.44 2.39 -12.04
C ASP A 24 18.37 3.47 -12.26
N ILE A 25 17.09 3.12 -12.24
CA ILE A 25 15.97 4.07 -12.37
C ILE A 25 15.97 5.07 -11.20
N ARG A 26 16.06 4.59 -9.95
CA ARG A 26 16.00 5.42 -8.75
C ARG A 26 17.22 6.33 -8.58
N SER A 27 18.37 5.96 -9.12
CA SER A 27 19.57 6.81 -9.15
C SER A 27 19.38 8.15 -9.88
N ARG A 28 18.30 8.27 -10.67
CA ARG A 28 17.97 9.49 -11.43
C ARG A 28 17.24 10.53 -10.58
N LYS A 29 16.87 10.22 -9.33
CA LYS A 29 16.30 11.19 -8.37
C LYS A 29 17.31 12.32 -8.14
N GLN A 30 16.81 13.56 -8.11
CA GLN A 30 17.61 14.75 -7.83
C GLN A 30 17.09 15.58 -6.66
N LYS A 31 15.83 15.36 -6.24
CA LYS A 31 15.21 16.14 -5.17
C LYS A 31 15.67 15.62 -3.81
N THR A 32 15.92 16.53 -2.88
CA THR A 32 16.17 16.26 -1.48
C THR A 32 15.04 16.87 -0.65
N TYR A 33 14.79 16.31 0.53
CA TYR A 33 13.70 16.72 1.43
C TYR A 33 14.27 17.04 2.81
N ASP A 34 13.63 17.97 3.52
CA ASP A 34 14.06 18.38 4.86
C ASP A 34 13.73 17.25 5.87
N PRO A 35 14.71 16.72 6.62
CA PRO A 35 14.48 15.69 7.62
C PRO A 35 13.63 16.14 8.81
N HIS A 36 13.35 17.44 8.98
CA HIS A 36 12.50 17.98 10.05
C HIS A 36 11.04 18.19 9.63
N GLU A 37 10.70 17.97 8.35
CA GLU A 37 9.32 18.10 7.85
C GLU A 37 8.75 16.74 7.42
N PRO A 38 7.49 16.42 7.81
CA PRO A 38 6.82 15.24 7.30
C PRO A 38 6.62 15.37 5.79
N THR A 39 6.51 14.25 5.09
CA THR A 39 6.25 14.29 3.64
C THR A 39 4.84 14.79 3.35
N ARG A 40 3.86 14.35 4.15
CA ARG A 40 2.43 14.74 4.09
C ARG A 40 1.78 14.57 5.45
N VAL A 41 0.77 15.38 5.73
CA VAL A 41 -0.14 15.25 6.87
C VAL A 41 -1.52 15.74 6.45
N TRP A 42 -2.59 15.08 6.91
CA TRP A 42 -3.98 15.50 6.69
C TRP A 42 -4.95 14.86 7.70
N ILE A 43 -6.15 15.43 7.80
CA ILE A 43 -7.30 14.86 8.52
C ILE A 43 -8.23 14.13 7.53
N ASP A 44 -8.73 12.96 7.92
CA ASP A 44 -9.65 12.13 7.12
C ASP A 44 -10.68 11.41 8.00
N GLU A 45 -11.62 10.68 7.39
CA GLU A 45 -12.55 9.78 8.08
C GLU A 45 -12.27 8.33 7.67
N ASP A 46 -11.96 7.46 8.64
CA ASP A 46 -11.65 6.05 8.40
C ASP A 46 -12.64 5.11 9.10
N ASN A 47 -13.03 4.05 8.39
CA ASN A 47 -13.85 2.97 8.94
C ASN A 47 -12.95 1.93 9.64
N THR A 48 -13.25 1.64 10.91
CA THR A 48 -12.49 0.71 11.77
C THR A 48 -13.41 -0.38 12.32
N PRO A 49 -12.88 -1.46 12.92
CA PRO A 49 -13.72 -2.46 13.60
C PRO A 49 -14.66 -1.89 14.68
N ASP A 50 -14.30 -0.75 15.28
CA ASP A 50 -15.07 -0.11 16.36
C ASP A 50 -15.97 1.04 15.88
N GLY A 51 -15.98 1.31 14.57
CA GLY A 51 -16.76 2.38 13.95
C GLY A 51 -15.93 3.37 13.14
N VAL A 52 -16.56 4.48 12.75
CA VAL A 52 -15.92 5.55 11.96
C VAL A 52 -15.23 6.54 12.89
N TYR A 53 -13.99 6.88 12.58
CA TYR A 53 -13.15 7.82 13.33
C TYR A 53 -12.63 8.94 12.44
N ASP A 54 -12.58 10.16 12.97
CA ASP A 54 -11.67 11.17 12.46
C ASP A 54 -10.22 10.72 12.69
N SER A 55 -9.40 10.83 11.66
CA SER A 55 -8.03 10.34 11.65
C SER A 55 -7.02 11.42 11.30
N LEU A 56 -5.91 11.47 12.06
CA LEU A 56 -4.72 12.22 11.68
C LEU A 56 -3.78 11.26 10.94
N THR A 57 -3.67 11.43 9.62
CA THR A 57 -2.76 10.62 8.80
C THR A 57 -1.45 11.36 8.58
N ILE A 58 -0.35 10.71 8.98
CA ILE A 58 1.02 11.22 8.95
C ILE A 58 1.84 10.35 8.00
N ILE A 59 2.55 10.98 7.06
CA ILE A 59 3.62 10.35 6.29
C ILE A 59 4.96 10.94 6.74
N LEU A 60 5.64 10.23 7.64
CA LEU A 60 6.96 10.60 8.13
C LEU A 60 8.00 10.52 7.01
N ASN A 61 8.80 11.57 6.91
CA ASN A 61 9.99 11.59 6.09
C ASN A 61 11.13 10.87 6.81
N THR A 62 11.30 9.58 6.51
CA THR A 62 12.35 8.74 7.11
C THR A 62 13.51 8.48 6.14
N GLY A 63 14.43 7.58 6.52
CA GLY A 63 15.46 7.05 5.62
C GLY A 63 14.92 6.17 4.49
N GLY A 64 13.61 5.87 4.47
CA GLY A 64 12.91 5.11 3.44
C GLY A 64 13.15 3.59 3.51
N CYS A 65 12.20 2.86 2.91
CA CYS A 65 12.10 1.41 2.89
C CYS A 65 13.44 0.68 2.70
N ARG A 66 13.80 -0.21 3.64
CA ARG A 66 14.99 -1.08 3.52
C ARG A 66 15.03 -1.84 2.19
N TRP A 67 13.91 -2.41 1.75
CA TRP A 67 13.82 -3.16 0.50
C TRP A 67 14.10 -2.27 -0.72
N ALA A 68 13.66 -1.02 -0.66
CA ALA A 68 13.88 -0.06 -1.73
C ALA A 68 15.36 0.27 -1.99
N ARG A 69 16.23 0.13 -0.97
CA ARG A 69 17.69 0.27 -1.11
C ARG A 69 18.34 -0.90 -1.84
N ALA A 70 17.78 -2.10 -1.74
CA ALA A 70 18.25 -3.25 -2.49
C ALA A 70 17.85 -3.17 -3.97
N GLY A 71 16.78 -2.43 -4.28
CA GLY A 71 16.21 -2.27 -5.61
C GLY A 71 14.69 -2.15 -5.51
N GLY A 72 14.06 -2.94 -4.65
CA GLY A 72 12.69 -2.70 -4.18
C GLY A 72 11.60 -3.00 -5.18
N CYS A 73 10.36 -2.72 -4.77
CA CYS A 73 9.18 -3.02 -5.58
C CYS A 73 9.18 -2.23 -6.90
N THR A 74 8.68 -2.84 -7.98
CA THR A 74 8.71 -2.33 -9.36
C THR A 74 7.87 -1.07 -9.61
N MET A 75 6.90 -0.80 -8.72
CA MET A 75 5.90 0.28 -8.82
C MET A 75 6.02 1.35 -7.72
N CYS A 76 6.71 1.05 -6.61
CA CYS A 76 6.73 1.95 -5.45
C CYS A 76 7.74 3.07 -5.69
N GLY A 77 7.21 4.28 -5.85
CA GLY A 77 7.94 5.52 -6.03
C GLY A 77 8.06 6.36 -4.75
N TYR A 78 7.37 6.02 -3.66
CA TYR A 78 7.42 6.77 -2.41
C TYR A 78 8.83 6.89 -1.81
N VAL A 79 9.71 5.90 -2.02
CA VAL A 79 11.13 6.02 -1.63
C VAL A 79 11.84 7.19 -2.33
N ALA A 80 11.31 7.68 -3.45
CA ALA A 80 11.86 8.87 -4.09
C ALA A 80 11.67 10.13 -3.23
N GLU A 81 10.89 10.08 -2.16
CA GLU A 81 10.67 11.17 -1.22
C GLU A 81 11.52 11.03 0.06
N SER A 82 12.18 9.88 0.29
CA SER A 82 12.96 9.66 1.51
C SER A 82 14.25 10.48 1.61
N VAL A 83 14.71 10.73 2.84
CA VAL A 83 15.97 11.43 3.14
C VAL A 83 17.19 10.63 2.65
N GLU A 84 18.19 11.34 2.11
CA GLU A 84 19.46 10.74 1.70
C GLU A 84 20.27 10.25 2.91
N GLY A 85 21.12 9.23 2.71
CA GLY A 85 21.92 8.64 3.80
C GLY A 85 21.17 7.59 4.64
N GLY A 86 19.84 7.62 4.62
CA GLY A 86 19.02 6.48 5.01
C GLY A 86 18.81 6.28 6.52
N THR A 87 18.98 7.33 7.32
CA THR A 87 18.57 7.39 8.73
C THR A 87 18.23 8.83 9.05
N VAL A 88 17.16 9.05 9.82
CA VAL A 88 16.77 10.37 10.32
C VAL A 88 16.95 10.36 11.83
N ALA A 89 17.50 11.44 12.39
CA ALA A 89 17.78 11.54 13.82
C ALA A 89 16.48 11.60 14.63
N HIS A 90 16.52 11.12 15.87
CA HIS A 90 15.37 11.14 16.78
C HIS A 90 14.74 12.55 16.88
N GLU A 91 15.55 13.56 17.14
CA GLU A 91 15.12 14.97 17.23
C GLU A 91 14.38 15.44 15.97
N ALA A 92 14.88 15.09 14.78
CA ALA A 92 14.25 15.47 13.52
C ALA A 92 12.93 14.73 13.28
N LEU A 93 12.83 13.45 13.67
CA LEU A 93 11.55 12.74 13.62
C LEU A 93 10.52 13.33 14.60
N MET A 94 10.94 13.74 15.80
CA MET A 94 10.05 14.39 16.76
C MET A 94 9.63 15.80 16.32
N ASP A 95 10.50 16.54 15.62
CA ASP A 95 10.10 17.80 14.97
C ASP A 95 8.99 17.58 13.94
N GLN A 96 9.06 16.49 13.14
CA GLN A 96 7.98 16.14 12.22
C GLN A 96 6.66 15.82 12.94
N ILE A 97 6.73 15.12 14.07
CA ILE A 97 5.55 14.84 14.91
C ILE A 97 4.95 16.15 15.42
N GLN A 98 5.77 17.11 15.86
CA GLN A 98 5.28 18.42 16.28
C GLN A 98 4.58 19.16 15.14
N VAL A 99 5.13 19.15 13.91
CA VAL A 99 4.46 19.72 12.73
C VAL A 99 3.08 19.08 12.49
N CYS A 100 2.95 17.77 12.72
CA CYS A 100 1.68 17.07 12.55
C CYS A 100 0.65 17.42 13.64
N LEU A 101 1.10 17.60 14.90
CA LEU A 101 0.25 18.06 15.99
C LEU A 101 -0.23 19.50 15.78
N ASP A 102 0.65 20.38 15.28
CA ASP A 102 0.30 21.75 14.94
C ASP A 102 -0.75 21.76 13.82
N HIS A 103 -0.60 20.91 12.79
CA HIS A 103 -1.58 20.76 11.72
C HIS A 103 -2.94 20.27 12.24
N GLU A 104 -2.97 19.27 13.12
CA GLU A 104 -4.22 18.80 13.75
C GLU A 104 -4.94 19.93 14.48
N ALA A 105 -4.20 20.71 15.28
CA ALA A 105 -4.75 21.83 16.04
C ALA A 105 -5.24 22.99 15.15
N GLU A 106 -4.72 23.12 13.93
CA GLU A 106 -5.17 24.12 12.94
C GLU A 106 -6.44 23.69 12.19
N GLU A 107 -6.59 22.40 11.89
CA GLU A 107 -7.70 21.87 11.07
C GLU A 107 -8.92 21.43 11.89
N MET A 108 -8.76 21.13 13.19
CA MET A 108 -9.84 20.69 14.08
C MET A 108 -10.34 21.80 15.02
N ASP A 109 -11.55 21.63 15.55
CA ASP A 109 -12.14 22.57 16.51
C ASP A 109 -11.37 22.59 17.84
N ASP A 110 -11.41 23.73 18.56
CA ASP A 110 -10.64 23.93 19.79
C ASP A 110 -10.97 22.87 20.87
N GLY A 111 -9.96 22.08 21.21
CA GLY A 111 -10.06 20.98 22.18
C GLY A 111 -10.50 19.64 21.58
N GLU A 112 -10.81 19.58 20.28
CA GLU A 112 -11.02 18.34 19.54
C GLU A 112 -9.71 17.77 19.00
N LYS A 113 -9.70 16.46 18.81
CA LYS A 113 -8.53 15.64 18.49
C LYS A 113 -8.99 14.43 17.69
N ALA A 114 -8.23 14.05 16.67
CA ALA A 114 -8.48 12.81 15.96
C ALA A 114 -8.30 11.63 16.93
N GLY A 115 -9.32 10.78 17.02
CA GLY A 115 -9.26 9.57 17.85
C GLY A 115 -8.34 8.50 17.26
N LEU A 116 -8.13 8.53 15.94
CA LEU A 116 -7.27 7.60 15.21
C LEU A 116 -6.01 8.30 14.68
N ILE A 117 -4.83 7.74 14.97
CA ILE A 117 -3.56 8.18 14.38
C ILE A 117 -3.06 7.15 13.37
N LYS A 118 -2.74 7.56 12.15
CA LYS A 118 -2.15 6.68 11.12
C LYS A 118 -0.75 7.16 10.77
N ILE A 119 0.27 6.34 11.01
CA ILE A 119 1.66 6.69 10.71
C ILE A 119 2.23 5.78 9.63
N TYR A 120 2.56 6.40 8.50
CA TYR A 120 3.29 5.80 7.38
C TYR A 120 4.69 6.40 7.29
N THR A 121 5.67 5.63 6.83
CA THR A 121 7.07 6.04 6.63
C THR A 121 7.53 5.87 5.18
N SER A 122 6.62 5.49 4.27
CA SER A 122 6.94 4.97 2.95
C SER A 122 7.92 3.78 3.00
N GLY A 123 7.75 2.94 4.02
CA GLY A 123 8.69 1.89 4.37
C GLY A 123 8.18 0.98 5.49
N SER A 124 8.86 0.96 6.63
CA SER A 124 8.47 0.14 7.78
C SER A 124 8.71 0.87 9.08
N PHE A 125 7.62 1.32 9.71
CA PHE A 125 7.66 2.00 11.00
C PHE A 125 8.29 1.12 12.10
N LEU A 126 8.07 -0.20 12.05
CA LEU A 126 8.67 -1.14 13.00
C LEU A 126 10.11 -1.57 12.62
N ASP A 127 10.70 -1.10 11.51
CA ASP A 127 12.14 -1.29 11.25
C ASP A 127 12.94 -0.31 12.10
N GLU A 128 13.76 -0.84 13.02
CA GLU A 128 14.65 -0.08 13.91
C GLU A 128 15.59 0.88 13.16
N ARG A 129 15.86 0.62 11.88
CA ARG A 129 16.68 1.51 11.04
C ARG A 129 15.91 2.72 10.51
N GLU A 130 14.59 2.62 10.39
CA GLU A 130 13.73 3.70 9.92
C GLU A 130 13.20 4.50 11.10
N VAL A 131 12.63 3.83 12.11
CA VAL A 131 12.17 4.45 13.36
C VAL A 131 12.77 3.68 14.55
N PRO A 132 13.81 4.24 15.20
CA PRO A 132 14.44 3.64 16.37
C PRO A 132 13.48 3.48 17.54
N ALA A 133 13.75 2.54 18.45
CA ALA A 133 12.94 2.24 19.62
C ALA A 133 12.69 3.46 20.50
N GLU A 134 13.71 4.31 20.72
CA GLU A 134 13.56 5.58 21.45
C GLU A 134 12.51 6.50 20.81
N THR A 135 12.49 6.57 19.46
CA THR A 135 11.50 7.36 18.74
C THR A 135 10.12 6.71 18.76
N ARG A 136 10.02 5.38 18.60
CA ARG A 136 8.73 4.69 18.68
C ARG A 136 8.09 4.87 20.07
N ASP A 137 8.89 4.75 21.13
CA ASP A 137 8.44 4.93 22.51
C ASP A 137 7.94 6.37 22.75
N ALA A 138 8.68 7.38 22.27
CA ALA A 138 8.27 8.78 22.36
C ALA A 138 6.99 9.09 21.56
N ILE A 139 6.85 8.50 20.36
CA ILE A 139 5.62 8.61 19.56
C ILE A 139 4.44 7.96 20.29
N ALA A 140 4.63 6.77 20.86
CA ALA A 140 3.60 6.08 21.63
C ALA A 140 3.17 6.88 22.87
N GLU A 141 4.12 7.52 23.57
CA GLU A 141 3.81 8.43 24.67
C GLU A 141 3.05 9.69 24.20
N THR A 142 3.47 10.27 23.07
CA THR A 142 2.86 11.49 22.50
C THR A 142 1.39 11.28 22.16
N PHE A 143 1.03 10.11 21.63
CA PHE A 143 -0.33 9.77 21.22
C PHE A 143 -1.05 8.87 22.23
N ALA A 144 -0.57 8.74 23.47
CA ALA A 144 -1.20 7.90 24.49
C ALA A 144 -2.60 8.39 24.93
N ASP A 145 -2.98 9.60 24.55
CA ASP A 145 -4.31 10.18 24.80
C ASP A 145 -5.32 9.89 23.68
N ARG A 146 -4.95 9.07 22.69
CA ARG A 146 -5.78 8.69 21.53
C ARG A 146 -6.43 7.33 21.75
N ASP A 147 -7.43 7.02 20.93
CA ASP A 147 -8.14 5.75 21.03
C ASP A 147 -7.41 4.64 20.25
N ARG A 148 -6.94 4.96 19.04
CA ARG A 148 -6.41 3.98 18.09
C ARG A 148 -5.18 4.49 17.35
N MET A 149 -4.25 3.59 17.03
CA MET A 149 -3.11 3.85 16.17
C MET A 149 -2.96 2.78 15.08
N VAL A 150 -2.63 3.21 13.86
CA VAL A 150 -2.24 2.34 12.76
C VAL A 150 -0.80 2.69 12.36
N VAL A 151 0.08 1.69 12.30
CA VAL A 151 1.45 1.86 11.80
C VAL A 151 1.70 0.95 10.60
N GLU A 152 2.49 1.38 9.62
CA GLU A 152 2.84 0.50 8.49
C GLU A 152 4.10 -0.34 8.73
N SER A 153 4.11 -1.57 8.21
CA SER A 153 5.31 -2.40 8.24
C SER A 153 5.40 -3.48 7.17
N LEU A 154 6.63 -3.90 6.89
CA LEU A 154 6.88 -5.23 6.33
C LEU A 154 6.64 -6.29 7.41
N PRO A 155 6.16 -7.49 7.03
CA PRO A 155 5.75 -8.51 7.99
C PRO A 155 6.89 -8.91 8.95
N ASP A 156 8.12 -9.04 8.45
CA ASP A 156 9.29 -9.45 9.27
C ASP A 156 9.60 -8.52 10.46
N PHE A 157 9.08 -7.29 10.46
CA PHE A 157 9.31 -6.34 11.55
C PHE A 157 8.20 -6.33 12.58
N VAL A 158 7.09 -7.00 12.31
CA VAL A 158 5.96 -7.13 13.22
C VAL A 158 6.33 -8.14 14.30
N THR A 159 6.52 -7.65 15.51
CA THR A 159 6.79 -8.50 16.68
C THR A 159 5.95 -8.01 17.85
N ARG A 160 5.51 -8.94 18.69
CA ARG A 160 4.74 -8.60 19.89
C ARG A 160 5.42 -7.53 20.74
N GLU A 161 6.73 -7.63 20.91
CA GLU A 161 7.53 -6.73 21.75
C GLU A 161 7.47 -5.28 21.29
N LYS A 162 7.47 -5.03 19.97
CA LYS A 162 7.37 -3.66 19.44
C LYS A 162 5.95 -3.12 19.46
N LEU A 163 4.95 -4.00 19.34
CA LEU A 163 3.55 -3.59 19.44
C LEU A 163 3.14 -3.29 20.87
N ALA A 164 3.77 -3.95 21.85
CA ALA A 164 3.60 -3.66 23.27
C ALA A 164 3.97 -2.20 23.63
N ASP A 165 4.86 -1.56 22.85
CA ASP A 165 5.13 -0.12 22.98
C ASP A 165 3.82 0.70 22.89
N PHE A 166 2.80 0.24 22.17
CA PHE A 166 1.53 0.94 22.00
C PHE A 166 0.41 0.31 22.84
N THR A 167 0.26 -1.02 22.79
CA THR A 167 -0.86 -1.70 23.43
C THR A 167 -0.80 -1.64 24.97
N ASP A 168 0.40 -1.65 25.58
CA ASP A 168 0.55 -1.50 27.04
C ASP A 168 0.16 -0.08 27.53
N ARG A 169 0.08 0.90 26.63
CA ARG A 169 -0.40 2.25 26.90
C ARG A 169 -1.92 2.40 26.73
N GLY A 170 -2.61 1.33 26.35
CA GLY A 170 -4.06 1.30 26.15
C GLY A 170 -4.51 1.73 24.75
N LEU A 171 -3.60 1.83 23.78
CA LEU A 171 -3.93 2.13 22.39
C LEU A 171 -4.39 0.87 21.66
N GLU A 172 -5.58 0.92 21.05
CA GLU A 172 -5.95 -0.06 20.04
C GLU A 172 -4.98 0.08 18.86
N THR A 173 -4.20 -0.96 18.56
CA THR A 173 -3.07 -0.85 17.64
C THR A 173 -3.22 -1.79 16.46
N ASP A 174 -3.25 -1.25 15.24
CA ASP A 174 -3.23 -2.07 14.02
C ASP A 174 -1.92 -1.90 13.25
N VAL A 175 -1.50 -2.98 12.58
CA VAL A 175 -0.39 -2.92 11.63
C VAL A 175 -0.94 -2.98 10.20
N ALA A 176 -0.67 -1.94 9.42
CA ALA A 176 -0.88 -1.95 7.98
C ALA A 176 0.30 -2.68 7.29
N VAL A 177 0.06 -3.92 6.85
CA VAL A 177 1.08 -4.71 6.16
C VAL A 177 0.89 -4.57 4.66
N GLY A 178 1.87 -3.97 3.98
CA GLY A 178 1.94 -3.94 2.53
C GLY A 178 2.16 -5.35 1.98
N LEU A 179 1.10 -6.11 1.74
CA LEU A 179 1.16 -7.48 1.22
C LEU A 179 1.17 -7.50 -0.32
N GLU A 180 0.55 -6.51 -0.96
CA GLU A 180 0.38 -6.34 -2.41
C GLU A 180 -0.52 -7.40 -3.08
N THR A 181 -0.35 -8.68 -2.76
CA THR A 181 -1.15 -9.79 -3.29
C THR A 181 -0.97 -11.01 -2.38
N ALA A 182 -1.97 -11.89 -2.30
CA ALA A 182 -1.84 -13.17 -1.64
C ALA A 182 -1.11 -14.21 -2.52
N THR A 183 -0.86 -13.92 -3.80
CA THR A 183 -0.19 -14.84 -4.73
C THR A 183 1.32 -14.60 -4.75
N ASP A 184 2.08 -15.48 -4.10
CA ASP A 184 3.55 -15.35 -3.97
C ASP A 184 4.25 -15.13 -5.31
N ARG A 185 3.84 -15.85 -6.36
CA ARG A 185 4.38 -15.67 -7.72
C ARG A 185 4.20 -14.23 -8.22
N VAL A 186 3.01 -13.65 -8.06
CA VAL A 186 2.76 -12.25 -8.46
C VAL A 186 3.59 -11.30 -7.59
N ARG A 187 3.68 -11.56 -6.28
CA ARG A 187 4.47 -10.73 -5.37
C ARG A 187 5.97 -10.75 -5.71
N HIS A 188 6.52 -11.92 -6.01
CA HIS A 188 7.94 -12.08 -6.30
C HIS A 188 8.29 -11.61 -7.71
N ASP A 189 7.50 -12.03 -8.71
CA ASP A 189 7.86 -11.84 -10.12
C ASP A 189 7.37 -10.51 -10.69
N CYS A 190 6.17 -10.05 -10.29
CA CYS A 190 5.56 -8.82 -10.81
C CYS A 190 5.89 -7.62 -9.93
N VAL A 191 5.66 -7.77 -8.62
CA VAL A 191 5.87 -6.70 -7.65
C VAL A 191 7.36 -6.54 -7.31
N ASN A 192 8.15 -7.62 -7.37
CA ASN A 192 9.51 -7.68 -6.83
C ASN A 192 9.52 -7.40 -5.32
N LYS A 193 8.78 -8.18 -4.54
CA LYS A 193 8.75 -8.14 -3.08
C LYS A 193 9.04 -9.53 -2.52
N TYR A 194 9.89 -9.59 -1.49
CA TYR A 194 10.73 -10.76 -1.22
C TYR A 194 10.10 -11.82 -0.30
N PHE A 195 9.10 -11.45 0.50
CA PHE A 195 8.51 -12.32 1.51
C PHE A 195 7.33 -13.14 0.95
N ASP A 196 6.96 -14.21 1.65
CA ASP A 196 5.89 -15.15 1.32
C ASP A 196 4.57 -14.79 2.03
N PHE A 197 3.44 -15.33 1.55
CA PHE A 197 2.15 -15.07 2.21
C PHE A 197 2.16 -15.62 3.64
N ALA A 198 2.93 -16.68 3.89
CA ALA A 198 3.14 -17.23 5.23
C ALA A 198 3.77 -16.22 6.19
N ASP A 199 4.68 -15.35 5.74
CA ASP A 199 5.27 -14.31 6.61
C ASP A 199 4.20 -13.28 7.04
N PHE A 200 3.19 -13.04 6.20
CA PHE A 200 2.04 -12.22 6.56
C PHE A 200 1.12 -12.92 7.58
N GLU A 201 0.92 -14.23 7.45
CA GLU A 201 0.18 -15.03 8.45
C GLU A 201 0.89 -14.97 9.81
N ASP A 202 2.21 -15.18 9.84
CA ASP A 202 3.03 -15.06 11.05
C ASP A 202 2.95 -13.66 11.69
N ALA A 203 2.96 -12.60 10.87
CA ALA A 203 2.77 -11.23 11.35
C ALA A 203 1.38 -10.99 11.97
N CYS A 204 0.34 -11.63 11.44
CA CYS A 204 -1.01 -11.58 12.03
C CYS A 204 -1.05 -12.27 13.39
N GLU A 205 -0.37 -13.40 13.56
CA GLU A 205 -0.26 -14.11 14.85
C GLU A 205 0.50 -13.27 15.89
N GLU A 206 1.62 -12.65 15.50
CA GLU A 206 2.40 -11.79 16.38
C GLU A 206 1.60 -10.56 16.84
N ALA A 207 0.87 -9.92 15.92
CA ALA A 207 -0.02 -8.81 16.24
C ALA A 207 -1.15 -9.23 17.19
N ALA A 208 -1.83 -10.34 16.91
CA ALA A 208 -2.92 -10.85 17.73
C ALA A 208 -2.45 -11.08 19.17
N ALA A 209 -1.25 -11.64 19.32
CA ALA A 209 -0.71 -11.98 20.62
C ALA A 209 -0.16 -10.77 21.41
N ALA A 210 -0.06 -9.60 20.79
CA ALA A 210 0.14 -8.30 21.43
C ALA A 210 -1.18 -7.58 21.77
N GLY A 211 -2.32 -8.12 21.35
CA GLY A 211 -3.61 -7.46 21.42
C GLY A 211 -3.84 -6.43 20.30
N GLY A 212 -3.09 -6.50 19.20
CA GLY A 212 -3.24 -5.62 18.03
C GLY A 212 -3.87 -6.31 16.82
N GLY A 213 -4.38 -5.51 15.88
CA GLY A 213 -4.99 -5.96 14.63
C GLY A 213 -4.07 -5.86 13.41
N VAL A 214 -4.50 -6.43 12.28
CA VAL A 214 -3.80 -6.29 10.99
C VAL A 214 -4.73 -5.77 9.89
N LYS A 215 -4.19 -4.83 9.11
CA LYS A 215 -4.77 -4.38 7.84
C LYS A 215 -3.88 -4.87 6.68
N ALA A 216 -4.42 -5.72 5.82
CA ALA A 216 -3.73 -6.14 4.60
C ALA A 216 -3.82 -5.03 3.53
N TYR A 217 -2.68 -4.53 3.07
CA TYR A 217 -2.62 -3.58 1.96
C TYR A 217 -2.28 -4.34 0.69
N LEU A 218 -3.24 -4.44 -0.22
CA LEU A 218 -3.12 -5.09 -1.52
C LEU A 218 -2.94 -4.04 -2.63
N LEU A 219 -2.32 -4.44 -3.72
CA LEU A 219 -2.01 -3.62 -4.88
C LEU A 219 -2.70 -4.21 -6.11
N MET A 220 -3.67 -3.48 -6.65
CA MET A 220 -4.36 -3.93 -7.86
C MET A 220 -3.52 -3.63 -9.10
N LYS A 221 -3.38 -4.65 -9.95
CA LYS A 221 -2.70 -4.60 -11.25
C LYS A 221 -1.25 -4.10 -11.17
N PRO A 222 -0.35 -4.81 -10.46
CA PRO A 222 1.09 -4.61 -10.61
C PRO A 222 1.51 -4.76 -12.09
N PRO A 223 2.73 -4.35 -12.48
CA PRO A 223 3.19 -4.54 -13.85
C PRO A 223 3.15 -6.03 -14.24
N PHE A 224 3.00 -6.29 -15.54
CA PHE A 224 2.98 -7.62 -16.16
C PHE A 224 1.71 -8.46 -16.01
N LEU A 225 0.71 -8.00 -15.25
CA LEU A 225 -0.63 -8.59 -15.30
C LEU A 225 -1.51 -7.86 -16.33
N SER A 226 -2.27 -8.65 -17.08
CA SER A 226 -3.44 -8.13 -17.83
C SER A 226 -4.55 -7.73 -16.86
N GLU A 227 -5.53 -6.94 -17.33
CA GLU A 227 -6.69 -6.56 -16.51
C GLU A 227 -7.44 -7.76 -15.92
N PRO A 228 -7.82 -8.81 -16.67
CA PRO A 228 -8.52 -9.96 -16.09
C PRO A 228 -7.68 -10.72 -15.07
N GLU A 229 -6.39 -10.93 -15.33
CA GLU A 229 -5.49 -11.57 -14.37
C GLU A 229 -5.38 -10.78 -13.06
N ALA A 230 -5.31 -9.44 -13.16
CA ALA A 230 -5.23 -8.57 -11.99
C ALA A 230 -6.53 -8.55 -11.18
N LEU A 231 -7.68 -8.60 -11.85
CA LEU A 231 -9.00 -8.64 -11.20
C LEU A 231 -9.21 -9.97 -10.46
N ASP A 232 -8.89 -11.09 -11.11
CA ASP A 232 -8.97 -12.43 -10.51
C ASP A 232 -8.00 -12.58 -9.32
N ASP A 233 -6.75 -12.14 -9.48
CA ASP A 233 -5.75 -12.15 -8.40
C ASP A 233 -6.21 -11.31 -7.21
N MET A 234 -6.81 -10.14 -7.47
CA MET A 234 -7.28 -9.25 -6.41
C MET A 234 -8.46 -9.86 -5.63
N LYS A 235 -9.49 -10.35 -6.33
CA LYS A 235 -10.64 -11.02 -5.69
C LYS A 235 -10.22 -12.24 -4.85
N SER A 236 -9.27 -13.03 -5.38
CA SER A 236 -8.68 -14.16 -4.64
C SER A 236 -7.90 -13.69 -3.42
N SER A 237 -7.09 -12.64 -3.58
CA SER A 237 -6.27 -12.09 -2.51
C SER A 237 -7.09 -11.50 -1.37
N ILE A 238 -8.16 -10.74 -1.67
CA ILE A 238 -9.08 -10.21 -0.66
C ILE A 238 -9.67 -11.35 0.17
N ARG A 239 -10.22 -12.38 -0.47
CA ARG A 239 -10.80 -13.53 0.23
C ARG A 239 -9.78 -14.28 1.08
N ARG A 240 -8.55 -14.45 0.59
CA ARG A 240 -7.49 -15.13 1.35
C ARG A 240 -7.06 -14.31 2.56
N CYS A 241 -6.90 -13.00 2.43
CA CYS A 241 -6.55 -12.13 3.57
C CYS A 241 -7.68 -12.09 4.60
N ALA A 242 -8.94 -11.97 4.17
CA ALA A 242 -10.10 -12.00 5.05
C ALA A 242 -10.31 -13.34 5.78
N ALA A 243 -9.68 -14.42 5.29
CA ALA A 243 -9.70 -15.73 5.94
C ALA A 243 -8.53 -15.95 6.91
N VAL A 244 -7.57 -15.02 7.00
CA VAL A 244 -6.48 -15.07 7.97
C VAL A 244 -6.98 -14.48 9.28
N ASP A 245 -6.82 -15.23 10.37
CA ASP A 245 -7.18 -14.77 11.71
C ASP A 245 -6.46 -13.45 12.02
N ASN A 246 -7.15 -12.51 12.69
CA ASN A 246 -6.65 -11.19 13.06
C ASN A 246 -6.42 -10.17 11.92
N CYS A 247 -6.69 -10.54 10.66
CA CYS A 247 -6.75 -9.59 9.54
C CYS A 247 -8.17 -9.02 9.37
N HIS A 248 -8.47 -7.92 10.06
CA HIS A 248 -9.82 -7.34 10.08
C HIS A 248 -10.13 -6.39 8.91
N THR A 249 -9.11 -5.94 8.16
CA THR A 249 -9.31 -4.99 7.06
C THR A 249 -8.42 -5.33 5.87
N VAL A 250 -8.99 -5.25 4.67
CA VAL A 250 -8.26 -5.34 3.40
C VAL A 250 -8.38 -4.02 2.65
N SER A 251 -7.28 -3.31 2.51
CA SER A 251 -7.17 -2.10 1.69
C SER A 251 -6.63 -2.47 0.32
N MET A 252 -7.49 -2.46 -0.69
CA MET A 252 -7.12 -2.66 -2.09
C MET A 252 -6.74 -1.32 -2.72
N ASN A 253 -5.49 -1.20 -3.17
CA ASN A 253 -4.94 0.05 -3.70
C ASN A 253 -4.65 -0.11 -5.20
N PRO A 254 -5.36 0.60 -6.08
CA PRO A 254 -5.08 0.58 -7.51
C PRO A 254 -3.71 1.15 -7.83
N THR A 255 -2.93 0.46 -8.65
CA THR A 255 -1.60 0.94 -9.03
C THR A 255 -1.69 2.28 -9.75
N ASN A 256 -1.01 3.29 -9.21
CA ASN A 256 -0.74 4.54 -9.89
C ASN A 256 0.71 4.58 -10.41
N VAL A 257 0.93 5.31 -11.51
CA VAL A 257 2.23 5.41 -12.17
C VAL A 257 3.05 6.49 -11.46
N GLN A 258 3.90 6.06 -10.53
CA GLN A 258 4.79 6.94 -9.78
C GLN A 258 6.15 7.10 -10.48
N ARG A 259 6.77 8.28 -10.37
CA ARG A 259 8.09 8.55 -10.96
C ARG A 259 9.18 7.65 -10.36
N TYR A 260 10.23 7.42 -11.14
CA TYR A 260 11.40 6.64 -10.73
C TYR A 260 11.07 5.16 -10.43
N THR A 261 10.19 4.59 -11.23
CA THR A 261 9.76 3.20 -11.12
C THR A 261 9.82 2.51 -12.48
N MET A 262 9.85 1.18 -12.49
CA MET A 262 9.72 0.40 -13.72
C MET A 262 8.34 0.62 -14.36
N VAL A 263 7.29 0.76 -13.54
CA VAL A 263 5.95 1.11 -14.03
C VAL A 263 5.95 2.45 -14.78
N ASP A 264 6.72 3.46 -14.34
CA ASP A 264 6.88 4.73 -15.08
C ASP A 264 7.48 4.53 -16.47
N GLU A 265 8.53 3.71 -16.58
CA GLU A 265 9.17 3.41 -17.86
C GLU A 265 8.24 2.60 -18.78
N LEU A 266 7.51 1.62 -18.24
CA LEU A 266 6.54 0.84 -19.01
C LEU A 266 5.39 1.73 -19.50
N PHE A 267 4.84 2.57 -18.63
CA PHE A 267 3.78 3.52 -18.99
C PHE A 267 4.23 4.48 -20.08
N PHE A 268 5.41 5.10 -19.93
CA PHE A 268 5.95 6.04 -20.91
C PHE A 268 6.15 5.40 -22.30
N ASN A 269 6.49 4.11 -22.35
CA ASN A 269 6.67 3.36 -23.59
C ASN A 269 5.37 2.71 -24.12
N GLY A 270 4.21 3.01 -23.51
CA GLY A 270 2.91 2.43 -23.90
C GLY A 270 2.75 0.95 -23.55
N GLY A 271 3.60 0.41 -22.68
CA GLY A 271 3.60 -0.98 -22.24
C GLY A 271 2.82 -1.24 -20.94
N TYR A 272 2.24 -0.20 -20.33
CA TYR A 272 1.42 -0.32 -19.12
C TYR A 272 0.32 0.73 -19.10
N ARG A 273 -0.89 0.33 -18.68
CA ARG A 273 -2.01 1.20 -18.32
C ARG A 273 -2.43 0.87 -16.88
N PRO A 274 -2.67 1.88 -16.03
CA PRO A 274 -3.34 1.68 -14.74
C PRO A 274 -4.63 0.84 -14.86
N PRO A 275 -5.11 0.25 -13.75
CA PRO A 275 -6.35 -0.53 -13.75
C PRO A 275 -7.57 0.34 -14.10
N TRP A 276 -8.63 -0.30 -14.59
CA TRP A 276 -9.92 0.37 -14.77
C TRP A 276 -10.58 0.61 -13.41
N LEU A 277 -11.26 1.75 -13.24
CA LEU A 277 -12.10 1.97 -12.06
C LEU A 277 -13.27 0.98 -12.03
N TRP A 278 -13.73 0.49 -13.18
CA TRP A 278 -14.70 -0.60 -13.24
C TRP A 278 -14.18 -1.88 -12.59
N SER A 279 -12.91 -2.25 -12.79
CA SER A 279 -12.32 -3.41 -12.12
C SER A 279 -12.22 -3.19 -10.60
N VAL A 280 -11.96 -1.95 -10.15
CA VAL A 280 -11.98 -1.60 -8.72
C VAL A 280 -13.38 -1.81 -8.14
N ALA A 281 -14.40 -1.24 -8.78
CA ALA A 281 -15.80 -1.39 -8.36
C ALA A 281 -16.24 -2.86 -8.35
N ASP A 282 -15.85 -3.63 -9.38
CA ASP A 282 -16.17 -5.04 -9.50
C ASP A 282 -15.49 -5.89 -8.40
N ALA A 283 -14.21 -5.65 -8.09
CA ALA A 283 -13.54 -6.34 -6.99
C ALA A 283 -14.21 -6.06 -5.64
N LEU A 284 -14.57 -4.82 -5.35
CA LEU A 284 -15.27 -4.43 -4.12
C LEU A 284 -16.67 -5.06 -4.04
N ARG A 285 -17.46 -4.97 -5.11
CA ARG A 285 -18.79 -5.57 -5.21
C ARG A 285 -18.75 -7.07 -4.98
N GLU A 286 -17.87 -7.77 -5.68
CA GLU A 286 -17.77 -9.24 -5.69
C GLU A 286 -17.10 -9.82 -4.45
N THR A 287 -16.62 -8.97 -3.53
CA THR A 287 -16.03 -9.41 -2.26
C THR A 287 -16.70 -8.78 -1.05
N ALA A 288 -17.85 -8.11 -1.23
CA ALA A 288 -18.62 -7.53 -0.12
C ALA A 288 -19.19 -8.58 0.84
N ASP A 289 -19.11 -9.88 0.51
CA ASP A 289 -19.57 -11.00 1.32
C ASP A 289 -18.51 -11.53 2.30
N VAL A 290 -17.26 -11.06 2.23
CA VAL A 290 -16.20 -11.51 3.14
C VAL A 290 -16.34 -10.92 4.54
N ASP A 291 -15.87 -11.64 5.55
CA ASP A 291 -15.90 -11.20 6.95
C ASP A 291 -14.69 -10.30 7.29
N ALA A 292 -14.51 -9.24 6.51
CA ALA A 292 -13.50 -8.21 6.72
C ALA A 292 -13.98 -6.87 6.13
N ILE A 293 -13.49 -5.76 6.68
CA ILE A 293 -13.73 -4.44 6.08
C ILE A 293 -12.89 -4.36 4.80
N VAL A 294 -13.52 -4.22 3.63
CA VAL A 294 -12.81 -4.05 2.36
C VAL A 294 -12.95 -2.61 1.90
N VAL A 295 -11.82 -1.96 1.62
CA VAL A 295 -11.78 -0.55 1.22
C VAL A 295 -10.85 -0.32 0.05
N SER A 296 -11.05 0.78 -0.67
CA SER A 296 -10.12 1.26 -1.69
C SER A 296 -10.05 2.77 -1.71
N ASP A 297 -8.85 3.33 -1.76
CA ASP A 297 -8.64 4.76 -2.03
C ASP A 297 -7.75 4.95 -3.26
N PRO A 298 -8.34 5.01 -4.48
CA PRO A 298 -7.58 5.17 -5.71
C PRO A 298 -6.81 6.50 -5.76
N VAL A 299 -5.55 6.49 -5.34
CA VAL A 299 -4.65 7.66 -5.40
C VAL A 299 -4.45 8.11 -6.85
N GLY A 300 -4.93 9.32 -7.17
CA GLY A 300 -4.93 9.85 -8.53
C GLY A 300 -6.06 9.26 -9.41
N GLY A 301 -7.13 8.75 -8.80
CA GLY A 301 -8.32 8.27 -9.50
C GLY A 301 -8.85 9.28 -10.52
N GLY A 302 -9.23 8.78 -11.69
CA GLY A 302 -9.71 9.56 -12.83
C GLY A 302 -8.61 10.30 -13.61
N GLN A 303 -7.34 10.18 -13.21
CA GLN A 303 -6.20 10.76 -13.93
C GLN A 303 -5.52 9.73 -14.82
N GLU A 304 -4.86 10.19 -15.87
CA GLU A 304 -4.14 9.34 -16.85
C GLU A 304 -3.14 8.37 -16.19
N ARG A 305 -2.51 8.81 -15.10
CA ARG A 305 -1.51 8.04 -14.34
C ARG A 305 -2.09 7.28 -13.14
N GLY A 306 -3.38 7.40 -12.85
CA GLY A 306 -4.07 6.63 -11.82
C GLY A 306 -5.14 5.73 -12.45
N ALA A 307 -5.91 5.02 -11.60
CA ALA A 307 -7.02 4.22 -12.08
C ALA A 307 -8.09 5.13 -12.72
N HIS A 308 -8.52 4.81 -13.93
CA HIS A 308 -9.48 5.63 -14.70
C HIS A 308 -10.29 4.75 -15.67
N ASN A 309 -11.45 5.24 -16.13
CA ASN A 309 -12.22 4.62 -17.21
C ASN A 309 -12.07 5.44 -18.50
N CYS A 310 -13.15 6.04 -18.99
CA CYS A 310 -13.15 6.94 -20.14
C CYS A 310 -12.99 8.42 -19.76
N GLY A 311 -13.01 8.76 -18.46
CA GLY A 311 -13.00 10.12 -17.95
C GLY A 311 -14.39 10.68 -17.60
N ASP A 312 -15.45 10.30 -18.33
CA ASP A 312 -16.80 10.85 -18.11
C ASP A 312 -17.48 10.29 -16.86
N CYS A 313 -17.21 9.03 -16.51
CA CYS A 313 -17.82 8.35 -15.36
C CYS A 313 -16.93 8.29 -14.12
N ASP A 314 -15.65 8.69 -14.23
CA ASP A 314 -14.63 8.43 -13.22
C ASP A 314 -14.96 9.08 -11.87
N GLU A 315 -15.47 10.31 -11.87
CA GLU A 315 -15.89 11.01 -10.64
C GLU A 315 -17.03 10.29 -9.93
N LEU A 316 -18.03 9.81 -10.68
CA LEU A 316 -19.17 9.10 -10.11
C LEU A 316 -18.76 7.73 -9.56
N VAL A 317 -17.91 6.99 -10.27
CA VAL A 317 -17.38 5.71 -9.77
C VAL A 317 -16.52 5.92 -8.53
N PHE A 318 -15.66 6.93 -8.51
CA PHE A 318 -14.84 7.26 -7.34
C PHE A 318 -15.71 7.63 -6.13
N LYS A 319 -16.79 8.38 -6.33
CA LYS A 319 -17.76 8.66 -5.28
C LYS A 319 -18.44 7.39 -4.76
N ALA A 320 -18.83 6.47 -5.65
CA ALA A 320 -19.41 5.19 -5.25
C ALA A 320 -18.42 4.35 -4.42
N VAL A 321 -17.12 4.36 -4.77
CA VAL A 321 -16.06 3.71 -3.96
C VAL A 321 -15.97 4.34 -2.57
N LYS A 322 -16.01 5.67 -2.45
CA LYS A 322 -16.03 6.34 -1.14
C LYS A 322 -17.27 5.98 -0.31
N ASP A 323 -18.44 5.97 -0.93
CA ASP A 323 -19.67 5.54 -0.25
C ASP A 323 -19.59 4.06 0.19
N PHE A 324 -18.97 3.19 -0.61
CA PHE A 324 -18.70 1.80 -0.25
C PHE A 324 -17.76 1.69 0.95
N ASN A 325 -16.65 2.44 0.98
CA ASN A 325 -15.69 2.39 2.09
C ASN A 325 -16.37 2.65 3.46
N LEU A 326 -17.33 3.57 3.50
CA LEU A 326 -18.06 3.92 4.71
C LEU A 326 -19.21 2.95 5.02
N ARG A 327 -19.95 2.49 4.01
CA ARG A 327 -21.22 1.75 4.21
C ARG A 327 -21.10 0.24 4.05
N GLN A 328 -20.06 -0.23 3.37
CA GLN A 328 -19.87 -1.62 2.93
C GLN A 328 -21.08 -2.16 2.16
N ASP A 329 -21.81 -1.28 1.45
CA ASP A 329 -23.01 -1.62 0.68
C ASP A 329 -22.67 -1.67 -0.82
N PRO A 330 -22.66 -2.85 -1.46
CA PRO A 330 -22.29 -2.98 -2.88
C PRO A 330 -23.31 -2.33 -3.83
N THR A 331 -24.53 -1.99 -3.38
CA THR A 331 -25.55 -1.37 -4.24
C THR A 331 -25.21 0.07 -4.64
N VAL A 332 -24.21 0.70 -4.00
CA VAL A 332 -23.69 2.02 -4.42
C VAL A 332 -23.17 2.00 -5.86
N PHE A 333 -22.66 0.85 -6.32
CA PHE A 333 -22.14 0.69 -7.68
C PHE A 333 -23.25 0.57 -8.74
N ASP A 334 -24.50 0.31 -8.35
CA ASP A 334 -25.63 0.23 -9.27
C ASP A 334 -26.18 1.62 -9.65
N GLN A 335 -25.70 2.66 -8.95
CA GLN A 335 -26.09 4.05 -9.17
C GLN A 335 -25.27 4.74 -10.26
N VAL A 336 -24.26 4.06 -10.81
CA VAL A 336 -23.37 4.59 -11.83
C VAL A 336 -23.39 3.64 -13.03
N SER A 337 -23.52 4.20 -14.23
CA SER A 337 -23.46 3.44 -15.48
C SER A 337 -22.80 4.27 -16.58
N CYS A 338 -22.06 3.63 -17.49
CA CYS A 338 -21.46 4.30 -18.64
C CYS A 338 -21.29 3.36 -19.83
N ASP A 339 -21.44 3.88 -21.06
CA ASP A 339 -21.21 3.11 -22.29
C ASP A 339 -19.79 2.50 -22.37
N CYS A 340 -18.81 3.07 -21.64
CA CYS A 340 -17.46 2.53 -21.60
C CYS A 340 -17.34 1.19 -20.85
N GLU A 341 -18.36 0.76 -20.10
CA GLU A 341 -18.42 -0.59 -19.50
C GLU A 341 -18.28 -1.66 -20.58
N ALA A 342 -18.92 -1.51 -21.75
CA ALA A 342 -18.79 -2.43 -22.86
C ALA A 342 -17.34 -2.55 -23.38
N THR A 343 -16.54 -1.48 -23.24
CA THR A 343 -15.11 -1.51 -23.59
C THR A 343 -14.30 -2.23 -22.51
N TRP A 344 -14.60 -2.00 -21.24
CA TRP A 344 -13.99 -2.72 -20.12
C TRP A 344 -14.31 -4.22 -20.18
N GLU A 345 -15.56 -4.61 -20.41
CA GLU A 345 -15.96 -6.02 -20.62
C GLU A 345 -15.20 -6.65 -21.78
N PHE A 346 -15.09 -5.95 -22.92
CA PHE A 346 -14.30 -6.44 -24.04
C PHE A 346 -12.83 -6.63 -23.67
N VAL A 347 -12.25 -5.73 -22.87
CA VAL A 347 -10.87 -5.87 -22.36
C VAL A 347 -10.76 -7.10 -21.47
N LEU A 348 -11.68 -7.32 -20.53
CA LEU A 348 -11.67 -8.51 -19.67
C LEU A 348 -11.75 -9.82 -20.47
N ASP A 349 -12.54 -9.84 -21.54
CA ASP A 349 -12.74 -11.03 -22.38
C ASP A 349 -11.56 -11.32 -23.32
N ASN A 350 -10.81 -10.28 -23.74
CA ASN A 350 -9.87 -10.39 -24.86
C ASN A 350 -8.41 -10.03 -24.50
N GLU A 351 -8.16 -9.28 -23.44
CA GLU A 351 -6.80 -8.99 -23.00
C GLU A 351 -6.16 -10.24 -22.38
N THR A 352 -4.96 -10.56 -22.84
CA THR A 352 -4.20 -11.70 -22.32
C THR A 352 -2.76 -11.28 -22.09
N SER A 353 -2.12 -11.83 -21.06
CA SER A 353 -0.67 -11.77 -20.92
C SER A 353 0.01 -12.26 -22.21
N TYR A 354 1.03 -11.53 -22.68
CA TYR A 354 1.73 -11.84 -23.93
C TYR A 354 2.40 -13.21 -23.86
N ASN A 355 1.72 -14.25 -24.34
CA ASN A 355 2.28 -15.57 -24.52
C ASN A 355 2.94 -15.67 -25.89
N MET A 356 4.27 -15.86 -25.93
CA MET A 356 4.93 -16.31 -27.16
C MET A 356 4.50 -17.75 -27.49
N PRO A 357 4.41 -18.13 -28.77
CA PRO A 357 4.03 -19.49 -29.15
C PRO A 357 5.03 -20.53 -28.64
N LEU A 358 4.53 -21.56 -27.94
CA LEU A 358 5.35 -22.62 -27.34
C LEU A 358 5.81 -23.70 -28.34
N VAL A 359 5.23 -23.72 -29.54
CA VAL A 359 5.71 -24.52 -30.68
C VAL A 359 5.34 -23.82 -31.99
N LYS A 360 6.08 -24.14 -33.05
CA LYS A 360 5.70 -23.85 -34.43
C LYS A 360 4.91 -25.00 -35.02
#